data_AF-A0A413UWH5-F1
#
_entry.id   AF-A0A413UWH5-F1
#
_cell.length_a   1.000
_cell.length_b   1.000
_cell.length_c   1.000
_cell.angle_alpha   90.00
_cell.angle_beta   90.00
_cell.angle_gamma   90.00
#
_symmetry.space_group_name_H-M   'P 1'
#
loop_
_entity.id
_entity.type
_entity.pdbx_description
1 polymer ?
#
loop_
_entity_poly.entity_id
_entity_poly.type
_entity_poly.pdbx_seq_one_letter_code
_entity_poly.pdbx_strand_id
1 'polypeptide(L)'
;MTTGKTDRGYTSISTPDGKFRMWLNKPTASGKIICSCGFSLKQKLPFVDAISTLGYVQADEVRLIDEDYSTLILICVQSSDGVFERLIEDIPELMEQYLVGHDDYGL
;
A
#
# COMPACT_ATOMS: atom_id res chain seq x y z
N MET A 1 -9.26 -1.47 -12.45
CA MET A 1 -9.11 -1.24 -10.99
C MET A 1 -10.48 -1.00 -10.40
N THR A 2 -10.77 -1.56 -9.23
CA THR A 2 -12.05 -1.35 -8.54
C THR A 2 -11.77 -0.66 -7.20
N THR A 3 -11.88 0.66 -7.15
CA THR A 3 -11.74 1.44 -5.91
C THR A 3 -13.00 1.24 -5.07
N GLY A 4 -12.92 0.39 -4.05
CA GLY A 4 -14.06 0.02 -3.22
C GLY A 4 -14.36 1.04 -2.13
N LYS A 5 -15.48 1.76 -2.28
CA LYS A 5 -16.31 2.52 -1.31
C LYS A 5 -15.60 3.14 -0.09
N THR A 6 -15.59 4.46 -0.06
CA THR A 6 -15.28 5.32 1.10
C THR A 6 -16.47 5.40 2.06
N ASP A 7 -16.62 4.46 3.00
CA ASP A 7 -17.70 4.54 4.02
C ASP A 7 -17.18 4.86 5.43
N ARG A 8 -15.87 4.72 5.70
CA ARG A 8 -15.32 4.73 7.08
C ARG A 8 -13.93 5.33 7.25
N GLY A 9 -13.49 6.23 6.37
CA GLY A 9 -12.18 6.90 6.49
C GLY A 9 -10.98 6.05 6.05
N TYR A 10 -11.24 4.95 5.33
CA TYR A 10 -10.24 4.16 4.63
C TYR A 10 -10.60 3.99 3.15
N THR A 11 -9.58 3.79 2.32
CA THR A 11 -9.68 3.46 0.90
C THR A 11 -9.21 2.03 0.70
N SER A 12 -10.03 1.19 0.05
CA SER A 12 -9.61 -0.15 -0.33
C SER A 12 -9.16 -0.19 -1.79
N ILE A 13 -7.94 -0.67 -2.00
CA ILE A 13 -7.27 -0.81 -3.29
C ILE A 13 -6.99 -2.29 -3.49
N SER A 14 -7.30 -2.79 -4.68
CA SER A 14 -7.00 -4.18 -5.04
C SER A 14 -6.45 -4.23 -6.46
N THR A 15 -5.57 -5.19 -6.70
CA THR A 15 -5.12 -5.52 -8.05
C THR A 15 -6.30 -5.93 -8.93
N PRO A 16 -6.21 -5.75 -10.26
CA PRO A 16 -7.28 -6.14 -11.19
C PRO A 16 -7.68 -7.61 -11.08
N ASP A 17 -6.72 -8.50 -10.79
CA ASP A 17 -6.96 -9.94 -10.57
C ASP A 17 -7.57 -10.27 -9.19
N GLY A 18 -7.74 -9.26 -8.31
CA GLY A 18 -8.32 -9.42 -6.97
C GLY A 18 -7.44 -10.18 -5.95
N LYS A 19 -6.31 -10.76 -6.38
CA LYS A 19 -5.38 -11.52 -5.51
C LYS A 19 -4.75 -10.70 -4.39
N PHE A 20 -4.35 -9.46 -4.68
CA PHE A 20 -3.76 -8.58 -3.69
C PHE A 20 -4.71 -7.45 -3.35
N ARG A 21 -4.94 -7.25 -2.04
CA ARG A 21 -5.79 -6.19 -1.51
C ARG A 21 -5.10 -5.45 -0.39
N MET A 22 -5.25 -4.13 -0.41
CA MET A 22 -4.68 -3.20 0.55
C MET A 22 -5.75 -2.20 0.99
N TRP A 23 -5.78 -1.88 2.28
CA TRP A 23 -6.68 -0.90 2.88
C TRP A 23 -5.84 0.21 3.48
N LEU A 24 -5.99 1.42 2.94
CA LEU A 24 -5.26 2.59 3.38
C LEU A 24 -6.16 3.45 4.24
N ASN A 25 -5.76 3.70 5.49
CA ASN A 25 -6.45 4.66 6.35
C ASN A 25 -5.97 6.08 6.07
N LYS A 26 -6.85 7.06 6.27
CA LYS A 26 -6.44 8.47 6.21
C LYS A 26 -5.25 8.74 7.15
N PRO A 27 -4.33 9.65 6.76
CA PRO A 27 -3.24 10.06 7.62
C PRO A 27 -3.78 10.58 8.96
N THR A 28 -3.18 10.10 10.04
CA THR A 28 -3.41 10.64 11.39
C THR A 28 -2.90 12.08 11.49
N ALA A 29 -3.29 12.80 12.55
CA ALA A 29 -2.78 14.15 12.81
C ALA A 29 -1.24 14.23 12.89
N SER A 30 -0.57 13.10 13.20
CA SER A 30 0.89 12.97 13.23
C SER A 30 1.50 12.60 11.87
N GLY A 31 0.71 12.53 10.79
CA GLY A 31 1.19 12.15 9.46
C GLY A 31 1.42 10.65 9.27
N LYS A 32 0.94 9.80 10.17
CA LYS A 32 1.03 8.33 10.01
C LYS A 32 -0.13 7.79 9.21
N ILE A 33 0.14 6.99 8.20
CA ILE A 33 -0.84 6.28 7.37
C ILE A 33 -0.70 4.80 7.68
N ILE A 34 -1.79 4.20 8.19
CA ILE A 34 -1.83 2.79 8.53
C ILE A 34 -2.46 2.06 7.36
N CYS A 35 -1.69 1.15 6.76
CA CYS A 35 -2.10 0.35 5.63
C CYS A 35 -2.20 -1.11 6.04
N SER A 36 -3.37 -1.70 5.90
CA SER A 36 -3.55 -3.14 6.06
C SER A 36 -3.40 -3.82 4.71
N CYS A 37 -2.65 -4.90 4.64
CA CYS A 37 -2.45 -5.69 3.43
C CYS A 37 -2.96 -7.10 3.66
N GLY A 38 -3.85 -7.56 2.79
CA GLY A 38 -4.32 -8.95 2.74
C GLY A 38 -3.32 -9.90 2.11
N PHE A 39 -2.02 -9.69 2.38
CA PHE A 39 -0.92 -10.53 1.91
C PHE A 39 0.33 -10.29 2.77
N SER A 40 1.30 -11.21 2.68
CA SER A 40 2.58 -11.08 3.37
C SER A 40 3.49 -10.03 2.74
N LEU A 41 3.64 -8.87 3.39
CA LEU A 41 4.57 -7.83 2.92
C LEU A 41 6.04 -8.23 3.11
N LYS A 42 6.35 -9.10 4.08
CA LYS A 42 7.71 -9.59 4.31
C LYS A 42 8.29 -10.35 3.12
N GLN A 43 7.44 -11.00 2.33
CA GLN A 43 7.85 -11.67 1.09
C GLN A 43 7.87 -10.74 -0.13
N LYS A 44 7.35 -9.51 0.03
CA LYS A 44 7.19 -8.51 -1.02
C LYS A 44 7.90 -7.20 -0.64
N LEU A 45 9.10 -7.31 -0.07
CA LEU A 45 9.94 -6.15 0.28
C LEU A 45 10.18 -5.17 -0.89
N PRO A 46 10.31 -5.61 -2.17
CA PRO A 46 10.45 -4.67 -3.29
C PRO A 46 9.28 -3.69 -3.42
N PHE A 47 8.06 -4.11 -3.10
CA PHE A 47 6.89 -3.23 -3.10
C PHE A 47 6.97 -2.18 -1.98
N VAL A 48 7.44 -2.58 -0.79
CA VAL A 48 7.64 -1.65 0.35
C VAL A 48 8.72 -0.61 0.04
N ASP A 49 9.80 -1.06 -0.61
CA ASP A 49 10.88 -0.18 -1.06
C ASP A 49 10.37 0.82 -2.10
N ALA A 50 9.59 0.36 -3.09
CA ALA A 50 8.98 1.22 -4.09
C ALA A 50 8.03 2.27 -3.52
N ILE A 51 7.29 1.97 -2.44
CA ILE A 51 6.50 2.99 -1.74
C ILE A 51 7.43 4.03 -1.10
N SER A 52 8.55 3.60 -0.53
CA SER A 52 9.51 4.51 0.10
C SER A 52 10.27 5.37 -0.92
N THR A 53 10.36 4.96 -2.19
CA THR A 53 10.97 5.77 -3.26
C THR A 53 10.07 6.87 -3.80
N LEU A 54 8.77 6.90 -3.45
CA LEU A 54 7.82 7.97 -3.82
C LEU A 54 8.24 9.36 -3.29
N GLY A 55 9.09 9.42 -2.25
CA GLY A 55 9.70 10.66 -1.76
C GLY A 55 8.79 11.58 -0.93
N TYR A 56 7.50 11.27 -0.83
CA TYR A 56 6.53 11.98 0.01
C TYR A 56 5.99 11.12 1.19
N VAL A 57 6.16 9.79 1.12
CA VAL A 57 5.95 8.84 2.21
C VAL A 57 7.17 7.95 2.39
N GLN A 58 7.34 7.43 3.60
CA GLN A 58 8.37 6.45 3.94
C GLN A 58 7.76 5.31 4.74
N ALA A 59 8.21 4.07 4.50
CA ALA A 59 7.86 2.94 5.35
C ALA A 59 8.56 3.07 6.71
N ASP A 60 7.75 3.21 7.77
CA ASP A 60 8.20 3.28 9.17
C ASP A 60 8.31 1.88 9.76
N GLU A 61 7.25 1.07 9.62
CA GLU A 61 7.18 -0.27 10.19
C GLU A 61 6.38 -1.23 9.31
N VAL A 62 6.87 -2.47 9.18
CA VAL A 62 6.13 -3.58 8.59
C VAL A 62 5.88 -4.63 9.66
N ARG A 63 4.62 -4.80 10.05
CA ARG A 63 4.19 -5.83 11.01
C ARG A 63 3.53 -6.97 10.25
N LEU A 64 4.07 -8.17 10.39
CA LEU A 64 3.36 -9.37 9.98
C LEU A 64 2.37 -9.74 11.09
N ILE A 65 1.10 -9.94 10.74
CA ILE A 65 0.08 -10.40 11.67
C ILE A 65 -0.11 -11.91 11.49
N ASP A 66 -0.34 -12.33 10.24
CA ASP A 66 -0.52 -13.73 9.83
C ASP A 66 0.18 -13.99 8.49
N GLU A 67 0.24 -15.26 8.06
CA GLU A 67 0.87 -15.65 6.79
C GLU A 67 0.29 -14.92 5.57
N ASP A 68 -1.00 -14.57 5.61
CA ASP A 68 -1.71 -13.83 4.57
C ASP A 68 -2.13 -12.41 5.00
N TYR A 69 -1.64 -11.90 6.13
CA TYR A 69 -2.06 -10.57 6.62
C TYR A 69 -0.91 -9.79 7.24
N SER A 70 -0.66 -8.60 6.70
CA SER A 70 0.39 -7.69 7.17
C SER A 70 -0.13 -6.28 7.34
N THR A 71 0.49 -5.52 8.21
CA THR A 71 0.26 -4.08 8.39
C THR A 71 1.52 -3.33 8.02
N LEU A 72 1.39 -2.35 7.14
CA LEU A 72 2.41 -1.37 6.78
C LEU A 72 2.06 -0.04 7.41
N ILE A 73 2.98 0.52 8.17
CA ILE A 73 2.88 1.87 8.70
C ILE A 73 3.77 2.75 7.83
N LEU A 74 3.15 3.74 7.19
CA LEU A 74 3.83 4.76 6.43
C LEU A 74 3.80 6.08 7.22
N ILE A 75 4.87 6.86 7.07
CA ILE A 75 4.97 8.22 7.61
C ILE A 75 5.08 9.21 6.45
N CYS A 76 4.31 10.29 6.49
CA CYS A 76 4.49 11.39 5.57
C CYS A 76 5.82 12.09 5.90
N VAL A 77 6.73 12.13 4.93
CA VAL A 77 8.01 12.87 5.05
C VAL A 77 7.85 14.36 4.71
N GLN A 78 6.73 14.73 4.08
CA GLN A 78 6.36 16.11 3.75
C GLN A 78 4.98 16.46 4.32
N SER A 79 4.44 17.63 3.97
CA SER A 79 3.07 18.04 4.32
C SER A 79 2.07 16.92 4.02
N SER A 80 1.20 16.58 4.98
CA SER A 80 0.18 15.53 4.82
C SER A 80 -0.97 15.92 3.89
N ASP A 81 -1.00 17.17 3.43
CA ASP A 81 -2.00 17.71 2.52
C ASP A 81 -1.86 17.08 1.13
N GLY A 82 -2.93 16.44 0.63
CA GLY A 82 -2.94 15.74 -0.66
C GLY A 82 -2.10 14.45 -0.75
N VAL A 83 -1.30 14.10 0.27
CA VAL A 83 -0.48 12.87 0.27
C VAL A 83 -1.34 11.62 0.16
N PHE A 84 -2.46 11.59 0.88
CA PHE A 84 -3.37 10.44 0.82
C PHE A 84 -3.98 10.25 -0.56
N GLU A 85 -4.32 11.34 -1.25
CA GLU A 85 -4.91 11.32 -2.60
C GLU A 85 -3.88 10.83 -3.62
N ARG A 86 -2.64 11.29 -3.55
CA ARG A 86 -1.56 10.76 -4.40
C ARG A 86 -1.29 9.28 -4.14
N LEU A 87 -1.25 8.90 -2.86
CA LEU A 87 -0.97 7.53 -2.49
C LEU A 87 -2.03 6.55 -3.01
N ILE A 88 -3.31 6.93 -3.02
CA ILE A 88 -4.35 6.06 -3.58
C ILE A 88 -4.29 5.95 -5.11
N GLU A 89 -3.62 6.88 -5.79
CA GLU A 89 -3.35 6.84 -7.24
C GLU A 89 -2.08 6.04 -7.55
N ASP A 90 -0.99 6.21 -6.78
CA ASP A 90 0.29 5.53 -7.00
C ASP A 90 0.30 4.06 -6.55
N ILE A 91 -0.34 3.73 -5.42
CA ILE A 91 -0.36 2.37 -4.87
C ILE A 91 -0.86 1.31 -5.86
N PRO A 92 -1.97 1.48 -6.60
CA PRO A 92 -2.41 0.45 -7.54
C PRO A 92 -1.39 0.22 -8.66
N GLU A 93 -0.72 1.26 -9.14
CA GLU A 93 0.36 1.12 -10.14
C GLU A 93 1.55 0.35 -9.56
N LEU A 94 1.96 0.67 -8.33
CA LEU A 94 3.01 -0.07 -7.63
C LEU A 94 2.61 -1.53 -7.36
N MET A 95 1.36 -1.79 -6.99
CA MET A 95 0.86 -3.15 -6.79
C MET A 95 0.94 -3.96 -8.09
N GLU A 96 0.58 -3.36 -9.22
CA GLU A 96 0.68 -4.03 -10.51
C GLU A 96 2.14 -4.33 -10.89
N GLN A 97 3.02 -3.34 -10.80
CA GLN A 97 4.42 -3.49 -11.17
C GLN A 97 5.19 -4.50 -10.29
N TYR A 98 4.96 -4.47 -8.97
CA TYR A 98 5.77 -5.24 -8.02
C TYR A 98 5.10 -6.51 -7.49
N LEU A 99 3.76 -6.62 -7.55
CA LEU A 99 3.03 -7.79 -7.06
C LEU A 99 2.46 -8.67 -8.18
N VAL A 100 2.04 -8.08 -9.30
CA VAL A 100 1.49 -8.82 -10.45
C VAL A 100 2.56 -9.09 -11.51
N GLY A 101 3.44 -8.12 -11.77
CA GLY A 101 4.42 -8.13 -12.86
C GLY A 101 5.60 -9.10 -12.76
N HIS A 102 5.54 -10.14 -11.91
CA HIS A 102 6.67 -11.08 -11.75
C HIS A 102 6.30 -12.57 -11.85
N ASP A 103 5.06 -12.92 -12.22
CA ASP A 103 4.66 -14.33 -12.39
C ASP A 103 4.55 -14.77 -13.87
N ASP A 104 4.72 -13.86 -14.85
CA ASP A 104 4.52 -14.16 -16.28
C ASP A 104 5.78 -13.89 -17.13
N TYR A 105 6.96 -14.29 -16.66
CA TYR A 105 8.08 -14.65 -17.56
C TYR A 105 8.79 -15.88 -17.00
N GLY A 106 8.02 -16.97 -16.86
CA GLY A 106 8.57 -18.32 -16.80
C GLY A 106 9.18 -18.65 -18.17
N LEU A 107 10.51 -18.55 -18.21
CA LEU A 107 11.38 -19.02 -19.28
C LEU A 107 11.41 -20.54 -19.32
#